data_AF-A0A099F8M7-F1
#
_entry.id   AF-A0A099F8M7-F1
#
_cell.length_a   1.000
_cell.length_b   1.000
_cell.length_c   1.000
_cell.angle_alpha   90.00
_cell.angle_beta   90.00
_cell.angle_gamma   90.00
#
_symmetry.space_group_name_H-M   'P 1'
#
loop_
_entity.id
_entity.type
_entity.pdbx_description
1 polymer ?
#
loop_
_entity_poly.entity_id
_entity_poly.type
_entity_poly.pdbx_seq_one_letter_code
_entity_poly.pdbx_strand_id
1 'polypeptide(L)'
;MTEPLEVYPLVFSGGRWWLPYGHEADAESLSRVFGSDCSVVFLGPGGGSLAYDVTDEGEEVVRLDDEGWLPLARAVLAPWQKQAIQLVMDAIDSM
;
A
#
# COMPACT_ATOMS: atom_id res chain seq x y z
N MET A 1 18.82 -5.12 -13.83
CA MET A 1 19.14 -4.03 -12.89
C MET A 1 17.81 -3.46 -12.51
N THR A 2 17.29 -3.83 -11.35
CA THR A 2 16.02 -3.29 -10.85
C THR A 2 16.27 -1.83 -10.52
N GLU A 3 15.58 -0.93 -11.21
CA GLU A 3 15.55 0.48 -10.86
C GLU A 3 15.10 0.60 -9.39
N PRO A 4 15.60 1.59 -8.64
CA PRO A 4 15.14 1.80 -7.28
C PRO A 4 13.64 2.08 -7.32
N LEU A 5 12.84 1.11 -6.86
CA LEU A 5 11.40 1.20 -6.71
C LEU A 5 11.08 2.52 -5.98
N GLU A 6 10.34 3.42 -6.62
CA GLU A 6 9.85 4.61 -5.93
C GLU A 6 8.80 4.14 -4.92
N VAL A 7 9.02 4.45 -3.64
CA VAL A 7 8.16 4.01 -2.55
C VAL A 7 7.44 5.21 -1.97
N TYR A 8 6.11 5.12 -1.95
CA TYR A 8 5.27 6.17 -1.41
C TYR A 8 4.70 5.77 -0.03
N PRO A 9 5.11 6.42 1.08
CA PRO A 9 4.67 6.03 2.41
C PRO A 9 3.38 6.73 2.86
N LEU A 10 2.44 5.99 3.44
CA LEU A 10 1.24 6.47 4.10
C LEU A 10 1.31 6.15 5.59
N VAL A 11 0.84 7.07 6.43
CA VAL A 11 0.89 6.94 7.89
C VAL A 11 -0.52 6.84 8.45
N PHE A 12 -0.76 5.88 9.33
CA PHE A 12 -2.00 5.81 10.08
C PHE A 12 -1.98 6.81 11.24
N SER A 13 -2.93 7.74 11.26
CA SER A 13 -3.07 8.73 12.34
C SER A 13 -4.53 9.12 12.51
N GLY A 14 -4.99 9.22 13.76
CA GLY A 14 -6.37 9.64 14.07
C GLY A 14 -7.46 8.73 13.50
N GLY A 15 -7.15 7.44 13.26
CA GLY A 15 -8.12 6.49 12.68
C GLY A 15 -8.17 6.47 11.15
N ARG A 16 -7.29 7.20 10.47
CA ARG A 16 -7.29 7.39 9.01
C ARG A 16 -5.87 7.27 8.43
N TRP A 17 -5.79 7.09 7.12
CA TRP A 17 -4.54 7.07 6.37
C TRP A 17 -4.21 8.46 5.83
N TRP A 18 -2.94 8.83 5.91
CA TRP A 18 -2.47 10.15 5.51
C TRP A 18 -1.26 10.05 4.59
N LEU A 19 -1.24 10.90 3.57
CA LEU A 19 -0.07 11.18 2.76
C LEU A 19 0.97 11.98 3.59
N PRO A 20 2.27 11.93 3.25
CA PRO A 20 3.34 12.62 4.01
C PRO A 20 3.13 14.14 4.13
N TYR A 21 2.33 14.72 3.24
CA TYR A 21 2.03 16.15 3.18
C TYR A 21 0.77 16.56 3.96
N GLY A 22 0.17 15.66 4.75
CA GLY A 22 -0.96 15.96 5.63
C GLY A 22 -2.34 15.91 4.97
N HIS A 23 -2.42 15.34 3.77
CA HIS A 23 -3.68 15.05 3.10
C HIS A 23 -4.18 13.66 3.49
N GLU A 24 -5.49 13.53 3.74
CA GLU A 24 -6.11 12.22 3.95
C GLU A 24 -5.98 11.42 2.65
N ALA A 25 -5.56 10.16 2.77
CA ALA A 25 -5.48 9.26 1.64
C ALA A 25 -6.85 8.62 1.38
N ASP A 26 -7.42 8.92 0.22
CA ASP A 26 -8.58 8.28 -0.36
C ASP A 26 -8.21 7.56 -1.68
N ALA A 27 -9.17 6.83 -2.24
CA ALA A 27 -9.00 6.06 -3.46
C ALA A 27 -8.56 6.95 -4.64
N GLU A 28 -9.14 8.15 -4.79
CA GLU A 28 -8.80 9.09 -5.87
C GLU A 28 -7.36 9.61 -5.75
N SER A 29 -6.93 9.94 -4.54
CA SER A 29 -5.57 10.43 -4.30
C SER A 29 -4.54 9.33 -4.53
N LEU A 30 -4.86 8.09 -4.15
CA LEU A 30 -3.99 6.94 -4.34
C LEU A 30 -3.95 6.46 -5.79
N SER A 31 -5.04 6.53 -6.56
CA SER A 31 -5.02 6.14 -7.98
C SER A 31 -4.03 6.99 -8.79
N ARG A 32 -3.92 8.28 -8.45
CA ARG A 32 -2.90 9.19 -9.03
C ARG A 32 -1.47 8.80 -8.66
N VAL A 33 -1.28 8.30 -7.43
CA VAL A 33 0.02 7.79 -6.96
C VAL A 33 0.38 6.53 -7.75
N PHE A 34 -0.52 5.55 -7.84
CA PHE A 34 -0.30 4.33 -8.63
C PHE A 34 -0.07 4.58 -10.12
N GLY A 35 -0.74 5.58 -10.71
CA GLY A 35 -0.48 6.00 -12.09
C GLY A 35 0.93 6.57 -12.33
N SER A 36 1.72 6.79 -11.27
CA SER A 36 3.11 7.26 -11.33
C SER A 36 4.15 6.13 -11.23
N ASP A 37 3.72 4.86 -11.31
CA ASP A 37 4.59 3.67 -11.31
C ASP A 37 5.42 3.51 -10.01
N CYS A 38 4.76 3.64 -8.86
CA CYS A 38 5.37 3.54 -7.54
C CYS A 38 4.66 2.52 -6.65
N SER A 39 5.40 1.87 -5.76
CA SER A 39 4.82 0.97 -4.76
C SER A 39 4.43 1.73 -3.50
N VAL A 40 3.40 1.26 -2.82
CA VAL A 40 2.79 1.98 -1.70
C VAL A 40 3.08 1.24 -0.39
N VAL A 41 3.53 1.98 0.63
CA VAL A 41 3.83 1.45 1.96
C VAL A 41 2.93 2.11 2.99
N PHE A 42 2.31 1.31 3.85
CA PHE A 42 1.41 1.71 4.92
C PHE A 42 2.07 1.49 6.27
N LEU A 43 2.17 2.54 7.10
CA LEU A 43 2.73 2.49 8.46
C LEU A 43 1.60 2.46 9.50
N GLY A 44 1.52 1.36 10.26
CA GLY A 44 0.37 1.04 11.09
C GLY A 44 0.29 1.73 12.47
N PRO A 45 -0.89 1.72 13.13
CA PRO A 45 -1.18 2.42 14.39
C PRO A 45 -0.36 1.97 15.63
N GLY A 46 0.26 0.80 15.59
CA GLY A 46 1.00 0.20 16.70
C GLY A 46 2.45 -0.11 16.38
N GLY A 47 2.97 0.49 15.30
CA GLY A 47 4.15 -0.01 14.60
C GLY A 47 3.79 -1.07 13.57
N GLY A 48 4.79 -1.42 12.77
CA GLY A 48 4.67 -2.33 11.64
C GLY A 48 4.34 -1.65 10.32
N SER A 49 4.53 -2.39 9.24
CA SER A 49 4.34 -1.90 7.87
C SER A 49 3.66 -2.92 6.98
N LEU A 50 3.01 -2.43 5.94
CA LEU A 50 2.52 -3.22 4.82
C LEU A 50 2.95 -2.53 3.54
N ALA A 51 3.66 -3.22 2.66
CA ALA A 51 3.88 -2.78 1.30
C ALA A 51 2.92 -3.53 0.37
N TYR A 52 2.39 -2.84 -0.62
CA TYR A 52 1.63 -3.44 -1.73
C TYR A 52 2.34 -3.12 -3.05
N ASP A 53 2.38 -4.11 -3.93
CA ASP A 53 2.92 -3.99 -5.27
C ASP A 53 2.21 -4.93 -6.25
N VAL A 54 2.34 -4.66 -7.55
CA VAL A 54 1.88 -5.54 -8.62
C VAL A 54 3.07 -5.93 -9.48
N THR A 55 3.33 -7.22 -9.61
CA THR A 55 4.49 -7.71 -10.37
C THR A 55 4.31 -7.51 -11.88
N ASP A 56 5.39 -7.64 -12.65
CA ASP A 56 5.38 -7.63 -14.12
C ASP A 56 4.42 -8.68 -14.73
N GLU A 57 4.13 -9.75 -13.98
CA GLU A 57 3.20 -10.82 -14.38
C GLU A 57 1.73 -10.50 -14.01
N GLY A 58 1.49 -9.34 -13.39
CA GLY A 58 0.17 -8.91 -12.92
C GLY A 58 -0.26 -9.56 -11.60
N GLU A 59 0.67 -10.16 -10.84
CA GLU A 59 0.35 -10.75 -9.53
C GLU A 59 0.42 -9.67 -8.44
N GLU A 60 -0.66 -9.55 -7.67
CA GLU A 60 -0.70 -8.70 -6.48
C GLU A 60 0.09 -9.33 -5.34
N VAL A 61 1.10 -8.61 -4.87
CA VAL A 61 1.99 -9.05 -3.80
C VAL A 61 1.99 -8.04 -2.66
N VAL A 62 2.18 -8.56 -1.46
CA VAL A 62 2.36 -7.75 -0.26
C VAL A 62 3.63 -8.13 0.46
N ARG A 63 4.16 -7.18 1.23
CA ARG A 63 5.21 -7.43 2.22
C ARG A 63 4.75 -6.92 3.56
N LEU A 64 4.78 -7.77 4.57
CA LEU A 64 4.42 -7.41 5.95
C LEU A 64 5.71 -7.17 6.73
N ASP A 65 5.82 -6.01 7.38
CA ASP A 65 7.02 -5.62 8.12
C ASP A 65 8.31 -5.81 7.29
N ASP A 66 9.29 -6.52 7.86
CA ASP A 66 10.57 -6.86 7.21
C ASP A 66 10.57 -8.27 6.59
N GLU A 67 9.38 -8.88 6.38
CA GLU A 67 9.27 -10.20 5.75
C GLU A 67 9.53 -10.16 4.23
N GLY A 68 9.46 -11.33 3.58
CA GLY A 68 9.52 -11.41 2.12
C GLY A 68 8.22 -11.00 1.45
N TRP A 69 8.29 -10.67 0.15
CA TRP A 69 7.09 -10.52 -0.67
C TRP A 69 6.35 -11.85 -0.79
N LEU A 70 5.03 -11.81 -0.66
CA LEU A 70 4.16 -12.97 -0.83
C LEU A 70 2.89 -12.58 -1.61
N PRO A 71 2.29 -13.52 -2.35
CA PRO A 71 1.01 -13.26 -3.01
C PRO A 71 -0.05 -12.82 -2.02
N LEU A 72 -0.82 -11.78 -2.35
CA LEU A 72 -1.87 -11.24 -1.49
C LEU A 72 -2.87 -12.34 -1.05
N ALA A 73 -3.22 -13.25 -1.95
CA ALA A 73 -4.09 -14.39 -1.69
C ALA A 73 -3.57 -15.36 -0.59
N ARG A 74 -2.27 -15.31 -0.29
CA ARG A 74 -1.61 -16.15 0.73
C ARG A 74 -1.31 -15.38 2.02
N ALA A 75 -1.55 -14.08 2.05
CA ALA A 75 -1.21 -13.23 3.20
C ALA A 75 -2.27 -13.34 4.31
N VAL A 76 -1.80 -13.47 5.56
CA VAL A 76 -2.67 -13.42 6.74
C VAL A 76 -2.65 -12.00 7.27
N LEU A 77 -3.68 -11.24 6.91
CA LEU A 77 -3.75 -9.80 7.21
C LEU A 77 -4.42 -9.51 8.56
N ALA A 78 -3.78 -8.65 9.35
CA ALA A 78 -4.37 -7.98 10.49
C ALA A 78 -5.52 -7.05 10.06
N PRO A 79 -6.44 -6.67 10.98
CA PRO A 79 -7.57 -5.82 10.63
C PRO A 79 -7.20 -4.49 9.95
N TRP A 80 -6.15 -3.81 10.43
CA TRP A 80 -5.70 -2.55 9.83
C TRP A 80 -5.07 -2.75 8.44
N GLN A 81 -4.39 -3.88 8.22
CA GLN A 81 -3.82 -4.25 6.92
C GLN A 81 -4.92 -4.52 5.90
N LYS A 82 -6.03 -5.16 6.30
CA LYS A 82 -7.21 -5.32 5.45
C LYS A 82 -7.83 -3.98 5.05
N GLN A 83 -7.87 -3.01 5.96
CA GLN A 83 -8.33 -1.65 5.65
C GLN A 83 -7.40 -0.95 4.66
N ALA A 84 -6.08 -1.08 4.85
CA ALA A 84 -5.09 -0.54 3.90
C ALA A 84 -5.25 -1.17 2.51
N ILE A 85 -5.38 -2.50 2.43
CA ILE A 85 -5.61 -3.20 1.16
C ILE A 85 -6.92 -2.78 0.51
N GLN A 86 -8.02 -2.67 1.26
CA GLN A 86 -9.27 -2.18 0.68
C GLN A 86 -9.10 -0.81 0.02
N LEU A 87 -8.39 0.10 0.69
CA LEU A 87 -8.10 1.41 0.16
C LEU A 87 -7.25 1.36 -1.13
N VAL A 88 -6.31 0.41 -1.23
CA VAL A 88 -5.55 0.13 -2.46
C VAL A 88 -6.45 -0.38 -3.57
N MET A 89 -7.30 -1.38 -3.30
CA MET A 89 -8.19 -1.96 -4.30
C MET A 89 -9.17 -0.90 -4.84
N ASP A 90 -9.74 -0.08 -3.95
CA ASP A 90 -10.63 1.02 -4.35
C ASP A 90 -9.89 2.03 -5.25
N ALA A 91 -8.60 2.27 -4.99
CA ALA A 91 -7.77 3.15 -5.81
C ALA A 91 -7.48 2.56 -7.19
N ILE A 92 -7.18 1.26 -7.28
CA ILE A 92 -6.95 0.55 -8.54
C ILE A 92 -8.23 0.52 -9.38
N ASP A 93 -9.38 0.25 -8.77
CA ASP A 93 -10.69 0.29 -9.44
C ASP A 93 -11.04 1.69 -9.98
N SER A 94 -10.36 2.74 -9.50
CA SER A 94 -10.54 4.13 -9.89
C SER A 94 -9.57 4.63 -10.99
N MET A 95 -8.63 3.79 -11.44
CA MET A 95 -7.67 4.09 -12.51
C MET A 95 -8.25 3.86 -13.92
#